data_AF-A0AA35SWC9-F1
#
_entry.id   AF-A0AA35SWC9-F1
#
_cell.length_a   1.000
_cell.length_b   1.000
_cell.length_c   1.000
_cell.angle_alpha   90.00
_cell.angle_beta   90.00
_cell.angle_gamma   90.00
#
_symmetry.space_group_name_H-M   'P 1'
#
loop_
_entity.id
_entity.type
_entity.pdbx_description
1 polymer ?
#
loop_
_entity_poly.entity_id
_entity_poly.type
_entity_poly.pdbx_seq_one_letter_code
_entity_poly.pdbx_strand_id
1 'polypeptide(L)'
;MALPCTKELSTMPWHYVEHALSCAKGGFPSIRHNEIRDLTATLLTEVCKDVCIEPELQPVNGEELTGSTANSQEGARLDIAANGVWGGTFERTYFDVRVFNPHAPSNRHTNLQSVYRKHEQIKKRAYEQRIREVEHATFTPLVLSATGGLAREANTFYKRLASMLASKWDHTYSHTLRWLRCRLAFSLLRSSIQAIRGARSSCGHAIRMPMAVDLIISETHLVSL
;
A
#
# COMPACT_ATOMS: atom_id res chain seq x y z
N MET A 1 -20.11 15.76 9.27
CA MET A 1 -21.13 15.77 8.20
C MET A 1 -20.43 15.31 6.92
N ALA A 2 -20.74 14.12 6.40
CA ALA A 2 -20.13 13.61 5.17
C ALA A 2 -20.80 14.27 3.95
N LEU A 3 -20.03 14.90 3.08
CA LEU A 3 -20.56 15.48 1.84
C LEU A 3 -21.17 14.34 0.99
N PRO A 4 -22.42 14.48 0.51
CA PRO A 4 -23.03 13.47 -0.34
C PRO A 4 -22.26 13.36 -1.65
N CYS A 5 -21.77 12.17 -1.95
CA CYS A 5 -21.15 11.85 -3.24
C CYS A 5 -22.26 11.58 -4.26
N THR A 6 -22.99 12.63 -4.64
CA THR A 6 -24.05 12.60 -5.66
C THR A 6 -23.98 13.82 -6.55
N LYS A 7 -23.64 13.54 -7.82
CA LYS A 7 -23.96 14.24 -9.07
C LYS A 7 -23.48 15.69 -9.26
N GLU A 8 -22.84 15.86 -10.42
CA GLU A 8 -22.34 17.08 -11.06
C GLU A 8 -21.02 17.66 -10.52
N LEU A 9 -19.98 17.49 -11.35
CA LEU A 9 -18.62 18.03 -11.22
C LEU A 9 -18.57 19.57 -11.25
N SER A 10 -19.69 20.25 -11.46
CA SER A 10 -19.76 21.70 -11.72
C SER A 10 -19.86 22.58 -10.47
N THR A 11 -20.08 22.02 -9.26
CA THR A 11 -20.40 22.85 -8.07
C THR A 11 -19.62 22.53 -6.79
N MET A 12 -18.48 21.84 -6.84
CA MET A 12 -17.72 21.49 -5.62
C MET A 12 -16.40 22.29 -5.49
N PRO A 13 -16.39 23.40 -4.73
CA PRO A 13 -15.21 24.21 -4.51
C PRO A 13 -14.40 23.62 -3.32
N TRP A 14 -13.09 23.46 -3.50
CA TRP A 14 -12.06 23.17 -2.48
C TRP A 14 -12.09 21.80 -1.76
N HIS A 15 -13.24 21.15 -1.57
CA HIS A 15 -13.34 19.82 -0.93
C HIS A 15 -13.11 18.63 -1.87
N TYR A 16 -12.86 18.89 -3.16
CA TYR A 16 -12.78 17.88 -4.20
C TYR A 16 -11.60 16.91 -4.00
N VAL A 17 -10.39 17.42 -3.78
CA VAL A 17 -9.19 16.57 -3.66
C VAL A 17 -9.18 15.81 -2.33
N GLU A 18 -9.55 16.47 -1.23
CA GLU A 18 -9.63 15.84 0.10
C GLU A 18 -10.61 14.67 0.10
N HIS A 19 -11.80 14.88 -0.48
CA HIS A 19 -12.79 13.82 -0.64
C HIS A 19 -12.30 12.74 -1.59
N ALA A 20 -11.79 13.10 -2.78
CA ALA A 20 -11.40 12.13 -3.81
C ALA A 20 -10.34 11.13 -3.30
N LEU A 21 -9.37 11.60 -2.51
CA LEU A 21 -8.30 10.74 -1.99
C LEU A 21 -8.76 9.78 -0.88
N SER A 22 -9.83 10.12 -0.16
CA SER A 22 -10.35 9.37 0.99
C SER A 22 -11.65 8.60 0.69
N CYS A 23 -12.33 8.91 -0.40
CA CYS A 23 -13.65 8.35 -0.72
C CYS A 23 -13.55 6.87 -1.08
N ALA A 24 -14.32 6.04 -0.36
CA ALA A 24 -14.42 4.61 -0.62
C ALA A 24 -15.18 4.28 -1.93
N LYS A 25 -16.03 5.18 -2.43
CA LYS A 25 -16.78 4.93 -3.68
C LYS A 25 -15.82 4.78 -4.87
N GLY A 26 -15.99 3.70 -5.62
CA GLY A 26 -15.13 3.32 -6.75
C GLY A 26 -13.79 2.66 -6.33
N GLY A 27 -13.58 2.35 -5.05
CA GLY A 27 -12.49 1.47 -4.61
C GLY A 27 -11.06 2.02 -4.69
N PHE A 28 -10.88 3.30 -5.03
CA PHE A 28 -9.55 3.89 -5.24
C PHE A 28 -8.60 3.84 -4.03
N PRO A 29 -9.07 3.99 -2.76
CA PRO A 29 -8.19 3.75 -1.62
C PRO A 29 -7.61 2.33 -1.59
N SER A 30 -8.41 1.31 -1.95
CA SER A 30 -7.98 -0.09 -2.05
C SER A 30 -7.06 -0.32 -3.24
N ILE A 31 -7.35 0.28 -4.40
CA ILE A 31 -6.45 0.21 -5.58
C ILE A 31 -5.07 0.77 -5.22
N ARG A 32 -5.02 1.95 -4.58
CA ARG A 32 -3.77 2.57 -4.14
C ARG A 32 -3.00 1.71 -3.14
N HIS A 33 -3.71 1.12 -2.19
CA HIS A 33 -3.13 0.19 -1.24
C HIS A 33 -2.51 -1.01 -1.95
N ASN A 34 -3.26 -1.67 -2.83
CA ASN A 34 -2.82 -2.85 -3.55
C ASN A 34 -1.63 -2.56 -4.46
N GLU A 35 -1.61 -1.42 -5.16
CA GLU A 35 -0.47 -1.01 -5.98
C GLU A 35 0.83 -0.91 -5.16
N ILE A 36 0.77 -0.37 -3.93
CA ILE A 36 1.95 -0.30 -3.06
C ILE A 36 2.34 -1.68 -2.52
N ARG A 37 1.36 -2.49 -2.13
CA ARG A 37 1.59 -3.86 -1.69
C ARG A 37 2.26 -4.68 -2.78
N ASP A 38 1.69 -4.70 -3.98
CA ASP A 38 2.14 -5.52 -5.09
C ASP A 38 3.51 -5.06 -5.60
N LEU A 39 3.75 -3.73 -5.66
CA LEU A 39 5.08 -3.16 -5.94
C LEU A 39 6.11 -3.62 -4.90
N THR A 40 5.76 -3.55 -3.62
CA THR A 40 6.68 -3.92 -2.53
C THR A 40 6.99 -5.41 -2.56
N ALA A 41 5.97 -6.25 -2.74
CA ALA A 41 6.12 -7.69 -2.85
C ALA A 41 7.00 -8.08 -4.05
N THR A 42 6.77 -7.47 -5.22
CA THR A 42 7.58 -7.68 -6.43
C THR A 42 9.05 -7.30 -6.21
N LEU A 43 9.32 -6.24 -5.46
CA LEU A 43 10.71 -5.87 -5.14
C LEU A 43 11.33 -6.83 -4.11
N LEU A 44 10.54 -7.34 -3.18
CA LEU A 44 11.00 -8.33 -2.22
C LEU A 44 11.32 -9.66 -2.90
N THR A 45 10.59 -10.10 -3.93
CA THR A 45 10.89 -11.37 -4.64
C THR A 45 12.28 -11.40 -5.28
N GLU A 46 12.87 -10.23 -5.59
CA GLU A 46 14.22 -10.13 -6.16
C GLU A 46 15.33 -10.46 -5.14
N VAL A 47 15.08 -10.22 -3.85
CA VAL A 47 16.13 -10.18 -2.81
C VAL A 47 15.82 -11.01 -1.57
N CYS A 48 14.57 -11.37 -1.35
CA CYS A 48 14.10 -12.16 -0.22
C CYS A 48 13.64 -13.55 -0.68
N LYS A 49 13.43 -14.44 0.28
CA LYS A 49 12.85 -15.77 0.05
C LYS A 49 11.43 -15.82 0.58
N ASP A 50 10.65 -16.75 0.02
CA ASP A 50 9.33 -17.10 0.56
C ASP A 50 8.41 -15.88 0.71
N VAL A 51 8.32 -15.11 -0.37
CA VAL A 51 7.53 -13.88 -0.41
C VAL A 51 6.09 -14.23 -0.78
N CYS A 52 5.16 -13.88 0.11
CA CYS A 52 3.73 -14.15 -0.07
C CYS A 52 2.93 -12.85 0.01
N ILE A 53 1.94 -12.70 -0.87
CA ILE A 53 0.96 -11.62 -0.82
C ILE A 53 -0.27 -12.14 -0.09
N GLU A 54 -0.79 -11.32 0.82
CA GLU A 54 -1.94 -11.67 1.64
C GLU A 54 -1.83 -13.03 2.36
N PRO A 55 -0.70 -13.35 3.06
CA PRO A 55 -0.59 -14.59 3.84
C PRO A 55 -1.63 -14.66 4.95
N GLU A 56 -2.20 -15.85 5.15
CA GLU A 56 -3.06 -16.17 6.28
C GLU A 56 -2.23 -16.39 7.55
N LEU A 57 -2.70 -15.84 8.66
CA LEU A 57 -2.12 -16.02 9.98
C LEU A 57 -2.65 -17.30 10.62
N GLN A 58 -1.80 -17.96 11.40
CA GLN A 58 -2.18 -19.13 12.17
C GLN A 58 -3.34 -18.80 13.12
N PRO A 59 -4.27 -19.75 13.34
CA PRO A 59 -5.30 -19.61 14.37
C PRO A 59 -4.67 -19.38 15.75
N VAL A 60 -5.32 -18.55 16.56
CA VAL A 60 -4.91 -18.33 17.95
C VAL A 60 -5.47 -19.48 18.79
N ASN A 61 -4.59 -20.34 19.30
CA ASN A 61 -4.89 -21.57 20.02
C ASN A 61 -4.42 -21.48 21.48
N GLY A 62 -5.14 -20.72 22.29
CA GLY A 62 -4.88 -20.59 23.73
C GLY A 62 -3.88 -19.49 24.10
N GLU A 63 -3.29 -18.78 23.14
CA GLU A 63 -2.53 -17.56 23.42
C GLU A 63 -3.49 -16.41 23.79
N GLU A 64 -3.22 -15.73 24.91
CA GLU A 64 -3.98 -14.55 25.33
C GLU A 64 -3.36 -13.27 24.76
N LEU A 65 -4.02 -12.67 23.78
CA LEU A 65 -3.65 -11.34 23.27
C LEU A 65 -4.13 -10.26 24.24
N THR A 66 -3.19 -9.72 25.02
CA THR A 66 -3.45 -8.70 26.06
C THR A 66 -3.90 -7.34 25.50
N GLY A 67 -3.60 -7.03 24.24
CA GLY A 67 -4.04 -5.80 23.59
C GLY A 67 -5.53 -5.83 23.24
N SER A 68 -6.32 -4.89 23.76
CA SER A 68 -7.78 -4.80 23.47
C SER A 68 -8.12 -4.63 21.99
N THR A 69 -7.17 -4.15 21.18
CA THR A 69 -7.32 -3.99 19.73
C THR A 69 -6.57 -5.05 18.92
N ALA A 70 -5.93 -6.02 19.59
CA ALA A 70 -5.20 -7.08 18.92
C ALA A 70 -6.18 -7.94 18.11
N ASN A 71 -5.79 -8.26 16.89
CA ASN A 71 -6.66 -9.00 15.97
C ASN A 71 -6.56 -10.49 16.24
N SER A 72 -7.52 -11.04 16.99
CA SER A 72 -7.66 -12.48 17.27
C SER A 72 -8.55 -13.21 16.25
N GLN A 73 -8.95 -12.58 15.15
CA GLN A 73 -9.89 -13.19 14.19
C GLN A 73 -9.23 -14.37 13.47
N GLU A 74 -10.03 -15.42 13.26
CA GLU A 74 -9.69 -16.54 12.37
C GLU A 74 -9.65 -16.06 10.91
N GLY A 75 -8.73 -16.61 10.11
CA GLY A 75 -8.54 -16.18 8.72
C GLY A 75 -7.98 -14.77 8.55
N ALA A 76 -7.39 -14.17 9.61
CA ALA A 76 -6.74 -12.87 9.51
C ALA A 76 -5.56 -12.94 8.51
N ARG A 77 -5.44 -11.93 7.65
CA ARG A 77 -4.39 -11.84 6.63
C ARG A 77 -3.64 -10.52 6.76
N LEU A 78 -2.33 -10.57 6.57
CA LEU A 78 -1.47 -9.38 6.45
C LEU A 78 -1.10 -9.16 4.99
N ASP A 79 -0.61 -7.99 4.60
CA ASP A 79 -0.48 -7.67 3.18
C ASP A 79 0.67 -8.41 2.50
N ILE A 80 1.79 -8.59 3.20
CA ILE A 80 2.99 -9.25 2.66
C ILE A 80 3.69 -10.04 3.78
N ALA A 81 4.25 -11.20 3.45
CA ALA A 81 5.31 -11.84 4.24
C ALA A 81 6.56 -12.03 3.37
N ALA A 82 7.73 -11.98 3.99
CA ALA A 82 9.00 -12.31 3.35
C ALA A 82 10.02 -12.77 4.40
N ASN A 83 10.91 -13.69 4.03
CA ASN A 83 12.00 -14.12 4.88
C ASN A 83 13.31 -13.37 4.53
N GLY A 84 14.11 -13.06 5.55
CA GLY A 84 15.46 -12.48 5.38
C GLY A 84 15.52 -10.95 5.22
N VAL A 85 14.47 -10.22 5.64
CA VAL A 85 14.47 -8.75 5.56
C VAL A 85 15.34 -8.13 6.66
N TRP A 86 15.09 -8.51 7.91
CA TRP A 86 15.76 -7.92 9.09
C TRP A 86 16.87 -8.80 9.68
N GLY A 87 16.72 -10.13 9.65
CA GLY A 87 17.72 -11.06 10.18
C GLY A 87 18.11 -12.14 9.17
N GLY A 88 18.30 -13.37 9.66
CA GLY A 88 18.75 -14.50 8.85
C GLY A 88 17.79 -14.88 7.72
N THR A 89 18.26 -15.68 6.76
CA THR A 89 17.49 -16.12 5.57
C THR A 89 16.15 -16.80 5.90
N PHE A 90 16.00 -17.35 7.11
CA PHE A 90 14.79 -18.03 7.57
C PHE A 90 13.91 -17.17 8.50
N GLU A 91 14.34 -15.97 8.87
CA GLU A 91 13.56 -15.09 9.75
C GLU A 91 12.45 -14.40 8.96
N ARG A 92 11.21 -14.72 9.32
CA ARG A 92 10.02 -14.18 8.67
C ARG A 92 9.69 -12.79 9.19
N THR A 93 9.35 -11.90 8.27
CA THR A 93 8.79 -10.59 8.55
C THR A 93 7.47 -10.42 7.83
N TYR A 94 6.46 -9.98 8.57
CA TYR A 94 5.16 -9.60 8.02
C TYR A 94 5.03 -8.08 7.91
N PHE A 95 4.35 -7.65 6.85
CA PHE A 95 4.11 -6.26 6.53
C PHE A 95 2.63 -6.01 6.35
N ASP A 96 2.23 -4.81 6.76
CA ASP A 96 0.89 -4.30 6.52
C ASP A 96 1.00 -2.87 6.01
N VAL A 97 0.37 -2.61 4.86
CA VAL A 97 0.43 -1.38 4.11
C VAL A 97 -0.71 -0.46 4.53
N ARG A 98 -0.39 0.81 4.69
CA ARG A 98 -1.40 1.86 4.87
C ARG A 98 -1.01 3.11 4.10
N VAL A 99 -1.89 3.55 3.22
CA VAL A 99 -1.76 4.84 2.55
C VAL A 99 -2.87 5.78 3.03
N PHE A 100 -2.53 6.80 3.82
CA PHE A 100 -3.51 7.76 4.35
C PHE A 100 -3.48 9.10 3.61
N ASN A 101 -4.60 9.82 3.62
CA ASN A 101 -4.67 11.19 3.12
C ASN A 101 -4.23 12.17 4.24
N PRO A 102 -3.10 12.89 4.09
CA PRO A 102 -2.65 13.84 5.10
C PRO A 102 -3.58 15.05 5.23
N HIS A 103 -4.35 15.37 4.20
CA HIS A 103 -5.31 16.48 4.17
C HIS A 103 -6.73 16.07 4.61
N ALA A 104 -6.91 14.86 5.14
CA ALA A 104 -8.21 14.46 5.66
C ALA A 104 -8.62 15.36 6.84
N PRO A 105 -9.93 15.69 7.01
CA PRO A 105 -10.40 16.52 8.12
C PRO A 105 -9.97 16.01 9.51
N SER A 106 -9.87 14.69 9.68
CA SER A 106 -9.40 14.04 10.91
C SER A 106 -7.96 14.37 11.30
N ASN A 107 -7.16 14.89 10.37
CA ASN A 107 -5.73 15.16 10.53
C ASN A 107 -5.43 16.67 10.58
N ARG A 108 -6.42 17.54 10.32
CA ARG A 108 -6.25 18.99 10.11
C ARG A 108 -5.55 19.73 11.27
N HIS A 109 -5.77 19.28 12.50
CA HIS A 109 -5.23 19.91 13.71
C HIS A 109 -4.07 19.11 14.34
N THR A 110 -3.48 18.17 13.61
CA THR A 110 -2.41 17.32 14.12
C THR A 110 -1.17 17.46 13.24
N ASN A 111 0.01 17.56 13.86
CA ASN A 111 1.28 17.52 13.14
C ASN A 111 1.39 16.21 12.34
N LEU A 112 1.80 16.29 11.07
CA LEU A 112 1.98 15.15 10.18
C LEU A 112 2.85 14.03 10.79
N GLN A 113 3.91 14.38 11.54
CA GLN A 113 4.74 13.39 12.24
C GLN A 113 3.95 12.60 13.30
N SER A 114 3.09 13.28 14.04
CA SER A 114 2.19 12.65 15.00
C SER A 114 1.14 11.77 14.30
N VAL A 115 0.66 12.17 13.12
CA VAL A 115 -0.25 11.37 12.29
C VAL A 115 0.42 10.08 11.80
N TYR A 116 1.68 10.15 11.33
CA TYR A 116 2.45 8.95 10.99
C TYR A 116 2.59 8.00 12.18
N ARG A 117 3.05 8.52 13.33
CA ARG A 117 3.21 7.72 14.55
C ARG A 117 1.88 7.09 14.97
N LYS A 118 0.77 7.84 14.92
CA LYS A 118 -0.57 7.32 15.21
C LYS A 118 -0.92 6.15 14.30
N HIS A 119 -0.71 6.28 12.99
CA HIS A 119 -1.05 5.21 12.03
C HIS A 119 -0.17 3.97 12.17
N GLU A 120 1.14 4.12 12.43
CA GLU A 120 2.04 3.01 12.75
C GLU A 120 1.58 2.29 14.02
N GLN A 121 1.27 3.04 15.09
CA GLN A 121 0.84 2.48 16.37
C GLN A 121 -0.51 1.76 16.27
N ILE A 122 -1.46 2.26 15.46
CA ILE A 122 -2.72 1.56 15.21
C ILE A 122 -2.47 0.18 14.61
N LYS A 123 -1.56 0.06 13.64
CA LYS A 123 -1.25 -1.23 13.00
C LYS A 123 -0.46 -2.15 13.95
N LYS A 124 0.50 -1.61 14.70
CA LYS A 124 1.25 -2.38 15.71
C LYS A 124 0.34 -2.96 16.79
N ARG A 125 -0.51 -2.14 17.38
CA ARG A 125 -1.47 -2.59 18.40
C ARG A 125 -2.45 -3.65 17.87
N ALA A 126 -2.70 -3.68 16.57
CA ALA A 126 -3.56 -4.67 15.95
C ALA A 126 -2.84 -6.01 15.72
N TYR A 127 -1.57 -5.98 15.31
CA TYR A 127 -0.93 -7.19 14.76
C TYR A 127 0.41 -7.59 15.40
N GLU A 128 1.18 -6.64 15.93
CA GLU A 128 2.56 -6.90 16.40
C GLU A 128 2.61 -7.96 17.49
N GLN A 129 1.65 -7.92 18.43
CA GLN A 129 1.56 -8.91 19.49
C GLN A 129 1.33 -10.32 18.94
N ARG A 130 0.29 -10.50 18.12
CA ARG A 130 -0.05 -11.81 17.51
C ARG A 130 1.09 -12.35 16.66
N ILE A 131 1.73 -11.51 15.85
CA ILE A 131 2.83 -11.93 14.98
C ILE A 131 4.04 -12.37 15.82
N ARG A 132 4.31 -11.70 16.94
CA ARG A 132 5.42 -12.09 17.81
C ARG A 132 5.13 -13.37 18.60
N GLU A 133 3.92 -13.48 19.15
CA GLU A 133 3.55 -14.53 20.12
C GLU A 133 3.07 -15.82 19.45
N VAL A 134 2.40 -15.73 18.29
CA VAL A 134 1.86 -16.88 17.56
C VAL A 134 2.77 -17.24 16.38
N GLU A 135 3.11 -16.27 15.52
CA GLU A 135 3.91 -16.53 14.30
C GLU A 135 5.42 -16.59 14.57
N HIS A 136 5.87 -16.20 15.77
CA HIS A 136 7.28 -16.03 16.13
C HIS A 136 8.10 -15.23 15.10
N ALA A 137 7.47 -14.19 14.55
CA ALA A 137 8.00 -13.39 13.45
C ALA A 137 8.11 -11.90 13.81
N THR A 138 8.74 -11.12 12.91
CA THR A 138 8.80 -9.66 13.05
C THR A 138 7.64 -8.99 12.31
N PHE A 139 7.11 -7.90 12.85
CA PHE A 139 6.12 -7.06 12.18
C PHE A 139 6.72 -5.71 11.77
N THR A 140 6.38 -5.23 10.57
CA THR A 140 6.78 -3.90 10.11
C THR A 140 5.61 -3.19 9.40
N PRO A 141 5.00 -2.16 10.00
CA PRO A 141 3.95 -1.37 9.36
C PRO A 141 4.54 -0.46 8.27
N LEU A 142 4.02 -0.60 7.05
CA LEU A 142 4.39 0.22 5.91
C LEU A 142 3.37 1.34 5.74
N VAL A 143 3.55 2.42 6.51
CA VAL A 143 2.67 3.60 6.47
C VAL A 143 3.24 4.68 5.55
N LEU A 144 2.44 5.09 4.56
CA LEU A 144 2.73 6.14 3.58
C LEU A 144 1.62 7.20 3.58
N SER A 145 1.94 8.43 3.17
CA SER A 145 0.93 9.41 2.81
C SER A 145 0.62 9.33 1.31
N ALA A 146 -0.61 9.67 0.92
CA ALA A 146 -0.99 9.81 -0.49
C ALA A 146 -0.15 10.86 -1.25
N THR A 147 0.51 11.77 -0.53
CA THR A 147 1.40 12.80 -1.07
C THR A 147 2.85 12.34 -1.27
N GLY A 148 3.20 11.08 -0.97
CA GLY A 148 4.55 10.54 -1.20
C GLY A 148 5.45 10.46 0.02
N GLY A 149 4.96 10.83 1.21
CA GLY A 149 5.74 10.74 2.44
C GLY A 149 5.70 9.34 3.05
N LEU A 150 6.73 9.01 3.83
CA LEU A 150 6.90 7.73 4.51
C LEU A 150 6.96 7.94 6.02
N ALA A 151 6.32 7.05 6.77
CA ALA A 151 6.52 6.96 8.21
C ALA A 151 7.92 6.42 8.54
N ARG A 152 8.28 6.42 9.82
CA ARG A 152 9.63 6.09 10.28
C ARG A 152 10.01 4.65 9.92
N GLU A 153 9.15 3.69 10.20
CA GLU A 153 9.42 2.26 9.98
C GLU A 153 9.38 1.92 8.49
N ALA A 154 8.44 2.49 7.75
CA ALA A 154 8.40 2.39 6.29
C ALA A 154 9.69 2.93 5.65
N ASN A 155 10.19 4.10 6.08
CA ASN A 155 11.42 4.68 5.55
C ASN A 155 12.66 3.82 5.89
N THR A 156 12.74 3.27 7.10
CA THR A 156 13.82 2.34 7.46
C THR A 156 13.76 1.07 6.61
N PHE A 157 12.57 0.51 6.42
CA PHE A 157 12.34 -0.65 5.54
C PHE A 157 12.78 -0.37 4.10
N TYR A 158 12.32 0.71 3.48
CA TYR A 158 12.69 1.00 2.09
C TYR A 158 14.18 1.32 1.91
N LYS A 159 14.85 1.89 2.93
CA LYS A 159 16.32 2.00 2.92
C LYS A 159 17.00 0.62 2.96
N ARG A 160 16.52 -0.29 3.82
CA ARG A 160 17.03 -1.67 3.87
C ARG A 160 16.81 -2.39 2.54
N LEU A 161 15.60 -2.33 1.98
CA LEU A 161 15.26 -2.90 0.69
C LEU A 161 16.16 -2.35 -0.43
N ALA A 162 16.38 -1.03 -0.47
CA ALA A 162 17.31 -0.42 -1.42
C ALA A 162 18.74 -0.94 -1.28
N SER A 163 19.22 -1.19 -0.05
CA SER A 163 20.54 -1.79 0.19
C SER A 163 20.64 -3.22 -0.35
N MET A 164 19.59 -4.02 -0.15
CA MET A 164 19.53 -5.40 -0.66
C MET A 164 19.49 -5.43 -2.18
N LEU A 165 18.65 -4.59 -2.80
CA LEU A 165 18.55 -4.46 -4.25
C LEU A 165 19.85 -3.94 -4.88
N ALA A 166 20.49 -2.95 -4.24
CA ALA A 166 21.77 -2.41 -4.69
C ALA A 166 22.86 -3.50 -4.75
N SER A 167 22.90 -4.37 -3.74
CA SER A 167 23.83 -5.51 -3.70
C SER A 167 23.49 -6.55 -4.77
N LYS A 168 22.21 -6.80 -5.03
CA LYS A 168 21.72 -7.77 -6.01
C LYS A 168 21.95 -7.33 -7.46
N TRP A 169 21.78 -6.04 -7.74
CA TRP A 169 21.89 -5.47 -9.09
C TRP A 169 23.28 -4.89 -9.40
N ASP A 170 24.22 -4.99 -8.46
CA ASP A 170 25.55 -4.38 -8.58
C ASP A 170 25.50 -2.89 -8.93
N HIS A 171 24.66 -2.16 -8.18
CA HIS A 171 24.46 -0.72 -8.34
C HIS A 171 24.70 0.04 -7.05
N THR A 172 25.07 1.32 -7.16
CA THR A 172 25.27 2.17 -5.98
C THR A 172 23.98 2.35 -5.20
N TYR A 173 24.04 2.16 -3.87
CA TYR A 173 22.91 2.36 -2.95
C TYR A 173 22.12 3.65 -3.19
N SER A 174 22.83 4.78 -3.42
CA SER A 174 22.20 6.08 -3.66
C SER A 174 21.33 6.11 -4.93
N HIS A 175 21.77 5.46 -6.02
CA HIS A 175 20.99 5.35 -7.25
C HIS A 175 19.78 4.44 -7.07
N THR A 176 19.96 3.27 -6.44
CA THR A 176 18.88 2.32 -6.16
C THR A 176 17.83 2.93 -5.23
N LEU A 177 18.24 3.63 -4.17
CA LEU A 177 17.32 4.30 -3.26
C LEU A 177 16.54 5.43 -3.94
N ARG A 178 17.20 6.22 -4.80
CA ARG A 178 16.54 7.27 -5.59
C ARG A 178 15.50 6.65 -6.52
N TRP A 179 15.88 5.63 -7.28
CA TRP A 179 14.98 4.90 -8.17
C TRP A 179 13.78 4.33 -7.41
N LEU A 180 14.02 3.71 -6.25
CA LEU A 180 12.96 3.13 -5.42
C LEU A 180 11.97 4.19 -4.93
N ARG A 181 12.49 5.32 -4.43
CA ARG A 181 11.65 6.47 -4.02
C ARG A 181 10.87 7.05 -5.19
N CYS A 182 11.47 7.17 -6.37
CA CYS A 182 10.77 7.59 -7.57
C CYS A 182 9.64 6.62 -7.94
N ARG A 183 9.88 5.30 -7.91
CA ARG A 183 8.84 4.30 -8.20
C ARG A 183 7.67 4.38 -7.22
N LEU A 184 7.94 4.53 -5.93
CA LEU A 184 6.89 4.73 -4.91
C LEU A 184 6.12 6.03 -5.14
N ALA A 185 6.82 7.14 -5.41
CA ALA A 185 6.19 8.43 -5.68
C ALA A 185 5.30 8.37 -6.93
N PHE A 186 5.75 7.75 -8.01
CA PHE A 186 4.95 7.56 -9.23
C PHE A 186 3.73 6.66 -8.99
N SER A 187 3.87 5.60 -8.19
CA SER A 187 2.73 4.76 -7.77
C SER A 187 1.66 5.57 -7.03
N LEU A 188 2.08 6.35 -6.02
CA LEU A 188 1.19 7.22 -5.25
C LEU A 188 0.58 8.33 -6.09
N LEU A 189 1.33 8.91 -7.02
CA LEU A 189 0.85 9.92 -7.94
C LEU A 189 -0.18 9.37 -8.91
N ARG A 190 0.11 8.24 -9.59
CA ARG A 190 -0.80 7.58 -10.53
C ARG A 190 -2.12 7.23 -9.85
N SER A 191 -2.06 6.60 -8.68
CA SER A 191 -3.25 6.24 -7.90
C SER A 191 -4.02 7.47 -7.40
N SER A 192 -3.34 8.56 -7.05
CA SER A 192 -3.99 9.83 -6.68
C SER A 192 -4.68 10.49 -7.86
N ILE A 193 -4.05 10.52 -9.04
CA ILE A 193 -4.67 11.00 -10.29
C ILE A 193 -5.89 10.16 -10.64
N GLN A 194 -5.77 8.83 -10.52
CA GLN A 194 -6.87 7.92 -10.79
C GLN A 194 -8.03 8.14 -9.82
N ALA A 195 -7.76 8.42 -8.55
CA ALA A 195 -8.79 8.83 -7.62
C ALA A 195 -9.44 10.16 -8.07
N ILE A 196 -8.65 11.19 -8.37
CA ILE A 196 -9.17 12.51 -8.76
C ILE A 196 -10.01 12.46 -10.04
N ARG A 197 -9.66 11.61 -11.01
CA ARG A 197 -10.31 11.55 -12.33
C ARG A 197 -11.31 10.39 -12.48
N GLY A 198 -11.26 9.41 -11.60
CA GLY A 198 -12.01 8.17 -11.73
C GLY A 198 -13.50 8.35 -11.45
N ALA A 199 -14.33 7.66 -12.22
CA ALA A 199 -15.77 7.64 -12.03
C ALA A 199 -16.14 7.02 -10.67
N ARG A 200 -17.06 7.68 -9.93
CA ARG A 200 -17.45 7.31 -8.56
C ARG A 200 -18.83 6.65 -8.46
N SER A 201 -19.34 6.13 -9.58
CA SER A 201 -20.64 5.47 -9.63
C SER A 201 -20.58 4.05 -9.05
N SER A 202 -21.68 3.59 -8.47
CA SER A 202 -21.89 2.18 -8.05
C SER A 202 -21.93 1.19 -9.22
N CYS A 203 -21.89 1.69 -10.46
CA CYS A 203 -21.94 0.93 -11.70
C CYS A 203 -20.53 0.59 -12.25
N GLY A 204 -19.48 1.21 -11.72
CA GLY A 204 -18.12 1.04 -12.25
C GLY A 204 -17.41 -0.18 -11.68
N HIS A 205 -17.71 -1.38 -12.18
CA HIS A 205 -16.65 -2.38 -12.27
C HIS A 205 -15.60 -1.85 -13.24
N ALA A 206 -14.31 -2.13 -13.00
CA ALA A 206 -13.30 -1.88 -14.01
C ALA A 206 -13.73 -2.63 -15.28
N ILE A 207 -14.02 -1.89 -16.35
CA ILE A 207 -14.06 -2.50 -17.68
C ILE A 207 -12.62 -2.96 -17.89
N ARG A 208 -12.36 -4.26 -17.71
CA ARG A 208 -11.20 -4.90 -18.33
C ARG A 208 -11.45 -4.69 -19.81
N MET A 209 -10.88 -3.64 -20.39
CA MET A 209 -10.77 -3.63 -21.84
C MET A 209 -9.93 -4.86 -22.15
N PRO A 210 -10.45 -5.87 -22.87
CA PRO A 210 -9.55 -6.81 -23.50
C PRO A 210 -8.54 -5.95 -24.25
N MET A 211 -7.24 -6.19 -24.06
CA MET A 211 -6.22 -5.49 -24.80
C MET A 211 -6.69 -5.47 -26.25
N ALA A 212 -6.88 -4.27 -26.79
CA ALA A 212 -7.47 -4.05 -28.10
C ALA A 212 -6.46 -4.42 -29.20
N VAL A 213 -5.96 -5.65 -29.15
CA VAL A 213 -5.15 -6.28 -30.19
C VAL A 213 -5.96 -6.27 -31.48
N ASP A 214 -7.28 -6.51 -31.41
CA ASP A 214 -8.17 -6.46 -32.57
C ASP A 214 -8.34 -5.05 -33.16
N LEU A 215 -8.31 -3.99 -32.34
CA LEU A 215 -8.38 -2.61 -32.83
C LEU A 215 -7.06 -2.21 -33.52
N ILE A 216 -5.92 -2.59 -32.94
CA ILE A 216 -4.60 -2.40 -33.53
C ILE A 216 -4.48 -3.19 -34.84
N ILE A 217 -4.98 -4.43 -34.90
CA ILE A 217 -5.02 -5.23 -36.12
C ILE A 217 -5.89 -4.55 -37.20
N SER A 218 -7.08 -4.04 -36.83
CA SER A 218 -7.97 -3.35 -37.76
C SER A 218 -7.37 -2.06 -38.34
N GLU A 219 -6.57 -1.33 -37.55
CA GLU A 219 -5.87 -0.12 -38.01
C GLU A 219 -4.63 -0.44 -38.86
N THR A 220 -3.95 -1.56 -38.61
CA THR A 220 -2.79 -1.96 -39.43
C THR A 220 -3.14 -2.41 -40.86
N HIS A 221 -4.39 -2.81 -41.12
CA HIS A 221 -4.84 -3.15 -42.47
C HIS A 221 -5.24 -1.93 -43.33
N LEU A 222 -5.25 -0.72 -42.77
CA LEU A 222 -5.59 0.51 -43.51
C LEU A 222 -4.38 1.23 -44.14
N VAL A 223 -3.15 0.72 -43.97
CA VAL A 223 -1.92 1.35 -44.49
C VAL A 223 -1.26 0.56 -45.63
N SER A 224 -1.98 -0.36 -46.27
CA SER A 224 -1.49 -1.11 -47.44
C SER A 224 -2.38 -0.89 -48.66
N LEU A 225 -2.44 0.35 -49.14
CA LEU A 225 -2.80 0.71 -50.52
C LEU A 225 -1.73 1.65 -51.07
#